data_AF-A0A959PE43-F1
#
_entry.id   AF-A0A959PE43-F1
#
_cell.length_a   1.000
_cell.length_b   1.000
_cell.length_c   1.000
_cell.angle_alpha   90.00
_cell.angle_beta   90.00
_cell.angle_gamma   90.00
#
_symmetry.space_group_name_H-M   'P 1'
#
loop_
_entity.id
_entity.type
_entity.pdbx_description
1 polymer ?
#
loop_
_entity_poly.entity_id
_entity_poly.type
_entity_poly.pdbx_seq_one_letter_code
_entity_poly.pdbx_strand_id
1 'polypeptide(L)'
;MPDKLQHSINEHRKDLPMEDPLPGHMSRFETRLLANQSKKKRNVIPMWAYAVAAACVCIGILSITWFQLKADQHQFASHRQMSEVSPEMNRMESWFVKAIAERKGSLDMNDPSIAQGMRQLERLEQEYQILSEKLASNFGNEKILDAMIKNYRLRLEILENIQKHIEYKNKIKTKQNAKQVHNI
;
A
#
# COMPACT_ATOMS: atom_id res chain seq x y z
N MET A 1 10.54 -53.46 -28.34
CA MET A 1 9.75 -52.55 -29.20
C MET A 1 9.88 -52.75 -30.73
N PRO A 2 10.74 -53.63 -31.31
CA PRO A 2 10.79 -53.78 -32.78
C PRO A 2 9.58 -54.54 -33.36
N ASP A 3 8.90 -55.37 -32.55
CA ASP A 3 7.96 -56.37 -33.07
C ASP A 3 6.65 -55.80 -33.65
N LYS A 4 6.10 -54.73 -33.06
CA LYS A 4 4.83 -54.13 -33.55
C LYS A 4 4.97 -53.45 -34.91
N LEU A 5 6.13 -52.83 -35.15
CA LEU A 5 6.42 -52.15 -36.41
C LEU A 5 6.60 -53.18 -37.52
N GLN A 6 7.36 -54.24 -37.24
CA GLN A 6 7.56 -55.34 -38.18
C GLN A 6 6.26 -56.05 -38.54
N HIS A 7 5.38 -56.27 -37.55
CA HIS A 7 4.07 -56.85 -37.80
C HIS A 7 3.22 -55.97 -38.72
N SER A 8 3.17 -54.65 -38.47
CA SER A 8 2.35 -53.73 -39.26
C SER A 8 2.86 -53.58 -40.70
N ILE A 9 4.18 -53.58 -40.89
CA ILE A 9 4.82 -53.55 -42.21
C ILE A 9 4.54 -54.83 -42.98
N ASN A 10 4.65 -55.99 -42.32
CA ASN A 10 4.38 -57.28 -42.97
C ASN A 10 2.91 -57.46 -43.36
N GLU A 11 1.98 -56.94 -42.54
CA GLU A 11 0.54 -57.00 -42.81
C GLU A 11 0.15 -56.17 -44.04
N HIS A 12 0.73 -54.97 -44.21
CA HIS A 12 0.40 -54.07 -45.32
C HIS A 12 1.40 -54.15 -46.48
N ARG A 13 2.35 -55.10 -46.44
CA ARG A 13 3.46 -55.21 -47.41
C ARG A 13 3.00 -55.33 -48.86
N LYS A 14 1.83 -55.95 -49.08
CA LYS A 14 1.25 -56.15 -50.41
C LYS A 14 0.62 -54.87 -50.98
N ASP A 15 0.24 -53.94 -50.12
CA ASP A 15 -0.41 -52.68 -50.48
C ASP A 15 0.57 -51.51 -50.56
N LEU A 16 1.85 -51.75 -50.25
CA LEU A 16 2.89 -50.76 -50.41
C LEU A 16 3.16 -50.57 -51.91
N PRO A 17 3.10 -49.33 -52.43
CA PRO A 17 3.46 -49.08 -53.81
C PRO A 17 4.93 -49.48 -54.00
N MET A 18 5.19 -50.38 -54.96
CA MET A 18 6.54 -50.81 -55.35
C MET A 18 7.27 -49.76 -56.20
N GLU A 19 6.68 -48.57 -56.34
CA GLU A 19 7.16 -47.48 -57.16
C GLU A 19 8.05 -46.56 -56.33
N ASP A 20 9.21 -46.19 -56.87
CA ASP A 20 10.09 -45.24 -56.21
C ASP A 20 9.41 -43.88 -56.03
N PRO A 21 9.63 -43.20 -54.89
CA PRO A 21 9.00 -41.91 -54.65
C PRO A 21 9.46 -40.90 -55.70
N LEU A 22 8.51 -40.04 -56.12
CA LEU A 22 8.78 -38.94 -57.06
C LEU A 22 10.05 -38.15 -56.66
N PRO A 23 10.87 -37.73 -57.64
CA PRO A 23 12.08 -36.97 -57.36
C PRO A 23 11.77 -35.71 -56.54
N GLY A 24 12.58 -35.44 -55.51
CA GLY A 24 12.36 -34.34 -54.56
C GLY A 24 11.51 -34.71 -53.33
N HIS A 25 11.06 -35.96 -53.19
CA HIS A 25 10.36 -36.44 -51.99
C HIS A 25 11.12 -36.14 -50.69
N MET A 26 12.44 -36.38 -50.67
CA MET A 26 13.28 -36.15 -49.47
C MET A 26 13.27 -34.67 -49.05
N SER A 27 13.41 -33.75 -50.00
CA SER A 27 13.38 -32.31 -49.71
C SER A 27 12.00 -31.86 -49.19
N ARG A 28 10.90 -32.40 -49.75
CA ARG A 28 9.53 -32.13 -49.26
C ARG A 28 9.31 -32.70 -47.87
N PHE A 29 9.86 -33.88 -47.57
CA PHE A 29 9.80 -34.50 -46.26
C PHE A 29 10.58 -33.69 -45.22
N GLU A 30 11.81 -33.30 -45.54
CA GLU A 30 12.67 -32.47 -44.69
C GLU A 30 12.00 -31.12 -44.39
N THR A 31 11.45 -30.46 -45.41
CA THR A 31 10.73 -29.19 -45.25
C THR A 31 9.55 -29.34 -44.27
N ARG A 32 8.76 -30.42 -44.37
CA ARG A 32 7.63 -30.69 -43.47
C ARG A 32 8.10 -31.06 -42.07
N LEU A 33 9.22 -31.76 -41.94
CA LEU A 33 9.82 -32.13 -40.66
C LEU A 33 10.29 -30.89 -39.91
N LEU A 34 11.02 -30.00 -40.59
CA LEU A 34 11.53 -28.75 -40.02
C LEU A 34 10.39 -27.76 -39.72
N ALA A 35 9.37 -27.67 -40.57
CA ALA A 35 8.20 -26.83 -40.33
C ALA A 35 7.40 -27.26 -39.09
N ASN A 36 7.31 -28.56 -38.82
CA ASN A 36 6.63 -29.10 -37.63
C ASN A 36 7.50 -29.13 -36.37
N GLN A 37 8.80 -28.86 -36.47
CA GLN A 37 9.69 -28.64 -35.33
C GLN A 37 9.60 -27.20 -34.76
N SER A 38 8.44 -26.55 -34.86
CA SER A 38 8.24 -25.27 -34.17
C SER A 38 8.41 -25.48 -32.67
N LYS A 39 9.56 -25.05 -32.14
CA LYS A 39 9.85 -25.07 -30.71
C LYS A 39 8.84 -24.10 -30.08
N LYS A 40 7.76 -24.62 -29.50
CA LYS A 40 6.86 -23.82 -28.65
C LYS A 40 7.73 -23.15 -27.60
N LYS A 41 7.96 -21.84 -27.76
CA LYS A 41 8.69 -21.04 -26.76
C LYS A 41 7.82 -21.05 -25.52
N ARG A 42 8.21 -21.86 -24.54
CA ARG A 42 7.59 -21.85 -23.22
C ARG A 42 8.00 -20.54 -22.57
N ASN A 43 7.02 -19.67 -22.30
CA ASN A 43 7.24 -18.46 -21.52
C ASN A 43 7.57 -18.86 -20.08
N VAL A 44 8.85 -19.09 -19.82
CA VAL A 44 9.36 -19.32 -18.48
C VAL A 44 9.91 -18.01 -17.96
N ILE A 45 9.43 -17.59 -16.80
CA ILE A 45 10.01 -16.47 -16.07
C ILE A 45 11.35 -16.98 -15.53
N PRO A 46 12.47 -16.32 -15.86
CA PRO A 46 13.78 -16.79 -15.42
C PRO A 46 13.92 -16.60 -13.91
N MET A 47 14.67 -17.50 -13.25
CA MET A 47 14.78 -17.56 -11.78
C MET A 47 15.25 -16.24 -11.14
N TRP A 48 16.08 -15.46 -11.84
CA TRP A 48 16.54 -14.15 -11.38
C TRP A 48 15.41 -13.13 -11.24
N ALA A 49 14.32 -13.25 -12.02
CA ALA A 49 13.17 -12.36 -11.89
C ALA A 49 12.43 -12.57 -10.55
N TYR A 50 12.44 -13.79 -10.00
CA TYR A 50 11.94 -14.04 -8.64
C TYR A 50 12.87 -13.45 -7.58
N ALA A 51 14.19 -13.48 -7.79
CA ALA A 51 15.14 -12.84 -6.89
C ALA A 51 14.95 -11.31 -6.86
N VAL A 52 14.73 -10.70 -8.03
CA VAL A 52 14.41 -9.26 -8.14
C VAL A 52 13.10 -8.94 -7.44
N ALA A 53 12.04 -9.72 -7.67
CA ALA A 53 10.74 -9.51 -7.01
C ALA A 53 10.84 -9.60 -5.47
N ALA A 54 11.56 -10.60 -4.95
CA ALA A 54 11.80 -10.74 -3.52
C ALA A 54 12.58 -9.57 -2.92
N ALA A 55 13.61 -9.08 -3.62
CA ALA A 55 14.38 -7.91 -3.19
C ALA A 55 13.50 -6.64 -3.13
N CYS A 56 12.63 -6.42 -4.13
CA CYS A 56 11.71 -5.30 -4.12
C CYS A 56 10.74 -5.35 -2.93
N VAL A 57 10.23 -6.54 -2.58
CA VAL A 57 9.36 -6.72 -1.41
C VAL A 57 10.12 -6.41 -0.11
N CYS A 58 11.34 -6.93 0.06
CA CYS A 58 12.17 -6.65 1.23
C CYS A 58 12.47 -5.15 1.37
N ILE A 59 12.83 -4.47 0.28
CA ILE A 59 13.08 -3.02 0.28
C ILE A 59 11.79 -2.26 0.60
N GLY A 60 10.64 -2.68 0.08
CA GLY A 60 9.35 -2.08 0.41
C GLY A 60 9.01 -2.20 1.90
N ILE A 61 9.16 -3.39 2.48
CA ILE A 61 8.93 -3.63 3.91
C ILE A 61 9.89 -2.80 4.76
N LEU A 62 11.18 -2.79 4.41
CA LEU A 62 12.19 -1.98 5.10
C LEU A 62 11.87 -0.48 4.98
N SER A 63 11.43 0.00 3.83
CA SER A 63 11.07 1.41 3.65
C SER A 63 9.88 1.81 4.51
N ILE A 64 8.87 0.95 4.61
CA ILE A 64 7.69 1.16 5.48
C ILE A 64 8.12 1.17 6.96
N THR A 65 8.93 0.19 7.40
CA THR A 65 9.37 0.13 8.80
C THR A 65 10.30 1.28 9.17
N TRP A 66 11.20 1.70 8.28
CA TRP A 66 12.04 2.89 8.48
C TRP A 66 11.23 4.18 8.59
N PHE A 67 10.14 4.32 7.82
CA PHE A 67 9.25 5.47 7.91
C PHE A 67 8.45 5.47 9.23
N GLN A 68 7.93 4.31 9.64
CA GLN A 68 7.19 4.15 10.90
C GLN A 68 8.09 4.41 12.12
N LEU A 69 9.33 3.91 12.11
CA LEU A 69 10.27 4.08 13.24
C LEU A 69 10.67 5.55 13.44
N LYS A 70 10.80 6.33 12.36
CA LYS A 70 11.03 7.78 12.44
C LYS A 70 9.84 8.50 13.05
N ALA A 71 8.61 8.12 12.71
CA ALA A 71 7.40 8.72 13.27
C ALA A 71 7.32 8.52 14.79
N ASP A 72 7.67 7.34 15.30
CA ASP A 72 7.68 7.05 16.74
C ASP A 72 8.81 7.79 17.48
N GLN A 73 10.02 7.83 16.91
CA GLN A 73 11.18 8.47 17.57
C GLN A 73 10.96 9.97 17.85
N HIS A 74 10.16 10.66 17.05
CA HIS A 74 9.83 12.07 17.27
C HIS A 74 8.87 12.30 18.45
N GLN A 75 7.95 11.37 18.74
CA GLN A 75 7.06 11.47 19.91
C GLN A 75 7.82 11.21 21.23
N PHE A 76 8.77 10.26 21.23
CA PHE A 76 9.55 9.95 22.43
C PHE A 76 10.60 11.02 22.78
N ALA A 77 11.15 11.72 21.79
CA ALA A 77 12.11 12.81 22.03
C ALA A 77 11.44 14.06 22.62
N SER A 78 10.25 14.41 22.14
CA SER A 78 9.49 15.57 22.62
C SER A 78 8.97 15.37 24.05
N HIS A 79 8.56 14.14 24.43
CA HIS A 79 8.10 13.83 25.78
C HIS A 79 9.18 13.98 26.87
N ARG A 80 10.45 13.67 26.56
CA ARG A 80 11.56 13.83 27.53
C ARG A 80 11.91 15.29 27.80
N GLN A 81 11.70 16.17 26.84
CA GLN A 81 12.10 17.57 26.92
C GLN A 81 11.11 18.43 27.72
N MET A 82 9.86 17.95 27.89
CA MET A 82 8.79 18.70 28.55
C MET A 82 8.57 18.29 30.01
N SER A 83 9.04 17.10 30.42
CA SER A 83 9.10 16.70 31.83
C SER A 83 10.05 17.56 32.68
N GLU A 84 11.00 18.26 32.06
CA GLU A 84 11.91 19.19 32.72
C GLU A 84 11.26 20.56 33.00
N VAL A 85 10.13 20.89 32.34
CA VAL A 85 9.48 22.22 32.46
C VAL A 85 8.61 22.34 33.70
N SER A 86 7.65 21.43 33.88
CA SER A 86 6.79 21.37 35.07
C SER A 86 5.96 20.09 35.05
N PRO A 87 5.72 19.45 36.21
CA PRO A 87 4.75 18.34 36.32
C PRO A 87 3.36 18.71 35.82
N GLU A 88 2.95 19.97 35.94
CA GLU A 88 1.64 20.44 35.48
C GLU A 88 1.57 20.49 33.95
N MET A 89 2.62 20.97 33.30
CA MET A 89 2.71 21.02 31.84
C MET A 89 2.67 19.61 31.24
N ASN A 90 3.44 18.68 31.81
CA ASN A 90 3.45 17.30 31.35
C ASN A 90 2.07 16.62 31.45
N ARG A 91 1.31 16.89 32.53
CA ARG A 91 -0.06 16.39 32.68
C ARG A 91 -0.98 16.95 31.60
N MET A 92 -0.86 18.25 31.30
CA MET A 92 -1.67 18.92 30.29
C MET A 92 -1.39 18.36 28.89
N GLU A 93 -0.11 18.25 28.51
CA GLU A 93 0.32 17.63 27.26
C GLU A 93 -0.18 16.19 27.13
N SER A 94 0.03 15.37 28.16
CA SER A 94 -0.43 13.98 28.18
C SER A 94 -1.93 13.86 27.92
N TRP A 95 -2.72 14.75 28.53
CA TRP A 95 -4.16 14.81 28.29
C TRP A 95 -4.49 15.16 26.84
N PHE A 96 -3.87 16.21 26.27
CA PHE A 96 -4.10 16.63 24.89
C PHE A 96 -3.70 15.55 23.88
N VAL A 97 -2.52 14.94 24.05
CA VAL A 97 -2.03 13.86 23.19
C VAL A 97 -3.01 12.69 23.19
N LYS A 98 -3.46 12.25 24.37
CA LYS A 98 -4.45 11.18 24.49
C LYS A 98 -5.77 11.56 23.82
N ALA A 99 -6.27 12.77 24.07
CA ALA A 99 -7.53 13.26 23.52
C ALA A 99 -7.51 13.42 21.99
N ILE A 100 -6.36 13.76 21.40
CA ILE A 100 -6.14 13.81 19.95
C ILE A 100 -6.07 12.40 19.38
N ALA A 101 -5.30 11.50 20.01
CA ALA A 101 -5.16 10.12 19.55
C ALA A 101 -6.50 9.38 19.52
N GLU A 102 -7.31 9.53 20.57
CA GLU A 102 -8.64 8.93 20.66
C GLU A 102 -9.56 9.41 19.53
N ARG A 103 -9.67 10.73 19.33
CA ARG A 103 -10.48 11.31 18.25
C ARG A 103 -9.98 10.87 16.88
N LYS A 104 -8.67 10.93 16.64
CA LYS A 104 -8.05 10.52 15.37
C LYS A 104 -8.29 9.03 15.08
N GLY A 105 -8.25 8.18 16.10
CA GLY A 105 -8.50 6.74 15.98
C GLY A 105 -9.94 6.38 15.60
N SER A 106 -10.90 7.28 15.83
CA SER A 106 -12.30 7.08 15.43
C SER A 106 -12.59 7.41 13.95
N LEU A 107 -11.61 7.96 13.21
CA LEU A 107 -11.77 8.41 11.83
C LEU A 107 -11.35 7.35 10.82
N ASP A 108 -12.10 7.22 9.72
CA ASP A 108 -11.69 6.42 8.57
C ASP A 108 -10.68 7.18 7.72
N MET A 109 -9.41 6.77 7.81
CA MET A 109 -8.28 7.39 7.10
C MET A 109 -8.39 7.28 5.57
N ASN A 110 -9.24 6.41 5.04
CA ASN A 110 -9.44 6.23 3.60
C ASN A 110 -10.51 7.17 3.03
N ASP A 111 -11.26 7.90 3.85
CA ASP A 111 -12.28 8.83 3.35
C ASP A 111 -11.62 10.08 2.74
N PRO A 112 -11.72 10.32 1.42
CA PRO A 112 -11.10 11.48 0.79
C PRO A 112 -11.66 12.82 1.30
N SER A 113 -12.88 12.84 1.86
CA SER A 113 -13.49 14.07 2.40
C SER A 113 -12.80 14.61 3.65
N ILE A 114 -12.00 13.80 4.35
CA ILE A 114 -11.27 14.23 5.55
C ILE A 114 -9.83 14.64 5.25
N ALA A 115 -9.34 14.38 4.03
CA ALA A 115 -7.93 14.53 3.66
C ALA A 115 -7.39 15.96 3.89
N GLN A 116 -8.19 17.00 3.60
CA GLN A 116 -7.79 18.38 3.84
C GLN A 116 -7.59 18.67 5.33
N GLY A 117 -8.53 18.24 6.18
CA GLY A 117 -8.42 18.42 7.64
C GLY A 117 -7.23 17.67 8.20
N MET A 118 -6.94 16.48 7.69
CA MET A 118 -5.76 15.70 8.09
C MET A 118 -4.44 16.39 7.72
N ARG A 119 -4.34 17.02 6.54
CA ARG A 119 -3.18 17.84 6.16
C ARG A 119 -2.99 19.05 7.08
N GLN A 120 -4.10 19.68 7.50
CA GLN A 120 -4.04 20.79 8.44
C GLN A 120 -3.58 20.33 9.83
N LEU A 121 -4.05 19.17 10.28
CA LEU A 121 -3.62 18.54 11.52
C LEU A 121 -2.12 18.24 11.52
N GLU A 122 -1.58 17.73 10.41
CA GLU A 122 -0.15 17.47 10.23
C GLU A 122 0.68 18.75 10.27
N ARG A 123 0.20 19.84 9.65
CA ARG A 123 0.88 21.14 9.74
C ARG A 123 0.95 21.63 11.18
N LEU A 124 -0.16 21.55 11.92
CA LEU A 124 -0.18 21.93 13.33
C LEU A 124 0.72 21.04 14.19
N GLU A 125 0.88 19.75 13.84
CA GLU A 125 1.86 18.85 14.45
C GLU A 125 3.28 19.39 14.31
N GLN A 126 3.68 19.72 13.08
CA GLN A 126 5.00 20.29 12.80
C GLN A 126 5.22 21.63 13.53
N GLU A 127 4.21 22.51 13.56
CA GLU A 127 4.30 23.78 14.28
C GLU A 127 4.55 23.60 15.78
N TYR A 128 3.96 22.58 16.41
CA TYR A 128 4.22 22.28 17.82
C TYR A 128 5.62 21.77 18.08
N GLN A 129 6.17 20.94 17.19
CA GLN A 129 7.56 20.49 17.32
C GLN A 129 8.51 21.70 17.28
N ILE A 130 8.22 22.69 16.45
CA ILE A 130 8.98 23.96 16.44
C ILE A 130 8.79 24.73 17.76
N LEU A 131 7.56 24.75 18.31
CA LEU A 131 7.30 25.42 19.59
C LEU A 131 7.97 24.71 20.77
N SER A 132 8.02 23.38 20.79
CA SER A 132 8.66 22.60 21.85
C SER A 132 10.18 22.83 21.85
N GLU A 133 10.82 22.83 20.69
CA GLU A 133 12.24 23.20 20.54
C GLU A 133 12.53 24.63 21.03
N LYS A 134 11.66 25.58 20.67
CA LYS A 134 11.79 26.99 21.12
C LYS A 134 11.61 27.14 22.62
N LEU A 135 10.68 26.40 23.23
CA LEU A 135 10.45 26.41 24.67
C LEU A 135 11.65 25.85 25.42
N ALA A 136 12.25 24.77 24.92
CA ALA A 136 13.44 24.18 25.53
C ALA A 136 14.64 25.14 25.56
N SER A 137 14.77 26.00 24.54
CA SER A 137 15.81 27.03 24.48
C SER A 137 15.46 28.29 25.28
N ASN A 138 14.19 28.48 25.65
CA ASN A 138 13.66 29.67 26.35
C ASN A 138 12.73 29.25 27.49
N PHE A 139 13.29 28.57 28.48
CA PHE A 139 12.55 28.03 29.60
C PHE A 139 11.72 29.11 30.32
N GLY A 140 10.46 28.82 30.62
CA GLY A 140 9.55 29.75 31.31
C GLY A 140 8.90 30.83 30.43
N ASN A 141 9.03 30.76 29.10
CA ASN A 141 8.35 31.70 28.21
C ASN A 141 6.85 31.37 28.06
N GLU A 142 6.01 32.03 28.85
CA GLU A 142 4.55 31.87 28.86
C GLU A 142 3.90 32.08 27.48
N LYS A 143 4.47 32.94 26.62
CA LYS A 143 3.93 33.15 25.27
C LYS A 143 4.08 31.92 24.38
N ILE A 144 5.18 31.18 24.54
CA ILE A 144 5.40 29.94 23.80
C ILE A 144 4.45 28.86 24.33
N LEU A 145 4.29 28.78 25.66
CA LEU A 145 3.33 27.88 26.30
C LEU A 145 1.89 28.13 25.80
N ASP A 146 1.45 29.39 25.78
CA ASP A 146 0.13 29.76 25.25
C ASP A 146 -0.04 29.37 23.78
N ALA A 147 1.00 29.55 22.97
CA ALA A 147 1.00 29.13 21.57
C ALA A 147 0.88 27.61 21.43
N MET A 148 1.53 26.82 22.29
CA MET A 148 1.42 25.36 22.31
C MET A 148 0.00 24.91 22.71
N ILE A 149 -0.57 25.50 23.76
CA ILE A 149 -1.96 25.24 24.19
C ILE A 149 -2.94 25.59 23.08
N LYS A 150 -2.74 26.74 22.41
CA LYS A 150 -3.57 27.15 21.27
C LYS A 150 -3.47 26.15 20.12
N ASN A 151 -2.26 25.67 19.80
CA ASN A 151 -2.07 24.66 18.75
C ASN A 151 -2.87 23.39 19.06
N TYR A 152 -2.80 22.88 20.29
CA TYR A 152 -3.62 21.73 20.71
C TYR A 152 -5.11 21.96 20.56
N ARG A 153 -5.62 23.13 20.97
CA ARG A 153 -7.05 23.48 20.80
C ARG A 153 -7.46 23.46 19.32
N LEU A 154 -6.64 24.03 18.44
CA LEU A 154 -6.91 24.03 16.99
C LEU A 154 -6.94 22.61 16.41
N ARG A 155 -6.03 21.73 16.85
CA ARG A 155 -6.05 20.31 16.41
C ARG A 155 -7.35 19.61 16.81
N LEU A 156 -7.80 19.82 18.04
CA LEU A 156 -9.06 19.27 18.53
C LEU A 156 -10.26 19.82 17.77
N GLU A 157 -10.28 21.12 17.48
CA GLU A 157 -11.34 21.77 16.69
C GLU A 157 -11.43 21.20 15.27
N ILE A 158 -10.29 20.97 14.61
CA ILE A 158 -10.25 20.32 13.29
C ILE A 158 -10.84 18.91 13.35
N LEU A 159 -10.43 18.11 14.35
CA LEU A 159 -10.94 16.75 14.53
C LEU A 159 -12.46 16.75 14.78
N GLU A 160 -12.96 17.67 15.58
CA GLU A 160 -14.40 17.83 15.81
C GLU A 160 -15.15 18.22 14.53
N ASN A 161 -14.59 19.14 13.73
CA ASN A 161 -15.18 19.55 12.46
C ASN A 161 -15.21 18.41 11.44
N ILE A 162 -14.16 17.58 11.39
CA ILE A 162 -14.14 16.36 10.57
C ILE A 162 -15.27 15.42 11.01
N GLN A 163 -15.43 15.18 12.31
CA GLN A 163 -16.47 14.30 12.83
C GLN A 163 -17.88 14.81 12.48
N LYS A 164 -18.14 16.11 12.67
CA LYS A 164 -19.41 16.75 12.25
C LYS A 164 -19.67 16.60 10.76
N HIS A 165 -18.64 16.73 9.93
CA HIS A 165 -18.75 16.56 8.49
C HIS A 165 -19.15 15.13 8.11
N ILE A 166 -18.53 14.12 8.74
CA ILE A 166 -18.87 12.70 8.56
C ILE A 166 -20.33 12.45 8.97
N GLU A 167 -20.74 12.93 10.14
CA GLU A 167 -22.12 12.78 10.61
C GLU A 167 -23.14 13.42 9.66
N TYR A 168 -22.85 14.62 9.17
CA TYR A 168 -23.70 15.33 8.22
C TYR A 168 -23.84 14.55 6.91
N LYS A 169 -22.72 14.07 6.36
CA LYS A 169 -22.68 13.22 5.15
C LYS A 169 -23.51 11.96 5.32
N ASN A 170 -23.41 11.29 6.48
CA ASN A 170 -24.20 10.09 6.78
C ASN A 170 -25.70 10.39 6.87
N LYS A 171 -26.10 11.49 7.53
CA LYS A 171 -27.51 11.94 7.60
C LYS A 171 -28.10 12.20 6.22
N ILE A 172 -27.34 12.80 5.29
CA ILE A 172 -27.79 13.03 3.91
C ILE A 172 -28.03 11.69 3.19
N LYS A 173 -27.08 10.76 3.26
CA LYS A 173 -27.21 9.43 2.61
C LYS A 173 -28.47 8.69 3.09
N THR A 174 -28.73 8.67 4.39
CA THR A 174 -29.93 8.03 4.94
C THR A 174 -31.23 8.66 4.42
N LYS A 175 -31.28 10.00 4.32
CA LYS A 175 -32.46 10.70 3.77
C LYS A 175 -32.67 10.42 2.27
N GLN A 176 -31.61 10.29 1.49
CA GLN A 176 -31.70 9.96 0.06
C GLN A 176 -32.20 8.53 -0.15
N ASN A 177 -31.69 7.57 0.62
CA ASN A 177 -32.13 6.17 0.55
C ASN A 177 -33.61 6.03 0.94
N ALA A 178 -34.07 6.74 1.98
CA ALA A 178 -35.48 6.71 2.40
C ALA A 178 -36.44 7.29 1.33
N LYS A 179 -36.01 8.31 0.58
CA LYS A 179 -36.81 8.90 -0.52
C LYS A 179 -36.88 7.99 -1.75
N GLN A 180 -35.83 7.21 -2.04
CA GLN A 180 -35.83 6.28 -3.17
C GLN A 180 -36.72 5.07 -2.92
N VAL A 181 -36.82 4.57 -1.68
CA VAL A 181 -37.69 3.44 -1.32
C VAL A 181 -39.18 3.81 -1.38
N HIS A 182 -39.53 5.09 -1.18
CA HIS A 182 -40.92 5.54 -1.22
C HIS A 182 -41.43 5.93 -2.62
N ASN A 183 -40.56 5.91 -3.63
CA ASN A 183 -40.89 6.27 -5.02
C ASN A 183 -40.93 5.04 -5.97
N ILE A 184 -41.00 3.83 -5.40
CA ILE A 184 -41.19 2.54 -6.09
C ILE A 184 -42.46 1.93 -5.52
#